data_AF-A0A118K535-F1
#
_entry.id   AF-A0A118K535-F1
#
_cell.length_a   1.000
_cell.length_b   1.000
_cell.length_c   1.000
_cell.angle_alpha   90.00
_cell.angle_beta   90.00
_cell.angle_gamma   90.00
#
_symmetry.space_group_name_H-M   'P 1'
#
loop_
_entity.id
_entity.type
_entity.pdbx_description
1 polymer ?
#
loop_
_entity_poly.entity_id
_entity_poly.type
_entity_poly.pdbx_seq_one_letter_code
_entity_poly.pdbx_strand_id
1 'polypeptide(L)'
;MLNKKFKLSLSDSLSLKEIKEGHRFNLTCKVLHICEVKEGEWMLFVWDGTDAPPLNVHTKLDDEVENPLPLQLEASPLSRDVLCTFPSVGTVLRMTAEQCNEKLGLHILKAGRWVQFRNINFKVHSGLWCGILQPFSKFSYLPKNDNLVLQCQRAYDERVKRKWDRMPLSSFPWPSHITDTDYPDVPFVTLMDILSYPEVTAKFRCVVRVLATFPGQPSNFRAPCGTYRLRLTLEDPTTRLHAFLYAEDAVKFFGGYPSLYKMIRLQNALLGVKEGAKKPRNPPWIQCCLKSYYVDKTNVWGSRKYRIFGTQLID
;
A
#
# COMPACT_ATOMS: atom_id res chain seq x y z
N MET A 1 22.09 -36.59 32.03
CA MET A 1 21.51 -37.20 30.81
C MET A 1 20.02 -36.90 30.77
N LEU A 2 19.50 -36.61 29.58
CA LEU A 2 18.10 -36.29 29.23
C LEU A 2 17.50 -34.98 29.79
N ASN A 3 17.65 -33.88 29.03
CA ASN A 3 16.53 -33.08 28.50
C ASN A 3 17.02 -31.88 27.68
N LYS A 4 17.75 -32.18 26.59
CA LYS A 4 18.23 -31.17 25.62
C LYS A 4 17.84 -31.51 24.18
N LYS A 5 16.67 -32.13 23.98
CA LYS A 5 16.21 -32.61 22.64
C LYS A 5 14.74 -32.36 22.29
N PHE A 6 14.09 -31.34 22.87
CA PHE A 6 12.74 -30.91 22.44
C PHE A 6 12.60 -29.38 22.35
N LYS A 7 13.51 -28.72 21.61
CA LYS A 7 13.35 -27.28 21.29
C LYS A 7 13.97 -26.90 19.95
N LEU A 8 13.71 -27.70 18.92
CA LEU A 8 13.96 -27.33 17.52
C LEU A 8 12.66 -27.52 16.74
N SER A 9 12.32 -26.51 15.93
CA SER A 9 11.33 -26.48 14.83
C SER A 9 9.91 -25.91 15.04
N LEU A 10 9.73 -24.78 15.73
CA LEU A 10 8.42 -24.09 15.77
C LEU A 10 8.39 -22.57 15.50
N SER A 11 9.48 -21.87 15.14
CA SER A 11 9.37 -20.41 14.89
C SER A 11 10.46 -19.74 14.03
N ASP A 12 10.75 -20.24 12.82
CA ASP A 12 11.60 -19.51 11.86
C ASP A 12 10.80 -18.84 10.72
N SER A 13 9.47 -18.88 10.77
CA SER A 13 8.61 -18.17 9.82
C SER A 13 8.23 -16.81 10.39
N LEU A 14 8.58 -15.74 9.68
CA LEU A 14 8.18 -14.39 10.03
C LEU A 14 6.92 -14.01 9.30
N SER A 15 6.22 -13.03 9.87
CA SER A 15 5.08 -12.38 9.26
C SER A 15 5.54 -11.18 8.41
N LEU A 16 4.73 -10.76 7.43
CA LEU A 16 5.03 -9.58 6.61
C LEU A 16 5.23 -8.32 7.45
N LYS A 17 4.57 -8.21 8.61
CA LYS A 17 4.78 -7.10 9.56
C LYS A 17 6.19 -6.99 10.14
N GLU A 18 7.01 -8.04 10.04
CA GLU A 18 8.35 -8.13 10.62
C GLU A 18 9.48 -8.06 9.58
N ILE A 19 9.14 -7.90 8.30
CA ILE A 19 10.16 -7.88 7.24
C ILE A 19 11.08 -6.66 7.35
N LYS A 20 12.34 -6.86 6.96
CA LYS A 20 13.37 -5.82 6.90
C LYS A 20 14.34 -6.13 5.76
N GLU A 21 14.96 -5.09 5.21
CA GLU A 21 15.98 -5.27 4.17
C GLU A 21 17.25 -5.95 4.71
N GLY A 22 17.99 -6.58 3.79
CA GLY A 22 19.31 -7.15 4.06
C GLY A 22 19.30 -8.46 4.86
N HIS A 23 18.12 -9.00 5.20
CA HIS A 23 17.99 -10.24 5.93
C HIS A 23 17.17 -11.26 5.12
N ARG A 24 17.50 -12.54 5.28
CA ARG A 24 16.78 -13.65 4.66
C ARG A 24 15.79 -14.23 5.65
N PHE A 25 14.55 -14.42 5.23
CA PHE A 25 13.52 -14.96 6.09
C PHE A 25 12.66 -16.02 5.40
N ASN A 26 12.02 -16.86 6.22
CA ASN A 26 10.95 -17.72 5.75
C ASN A 26 9.62 -16.98 5.89
N LEU A 27 8.73 -17.18 4.93
CA LEU A 27 7.39 -16.59 4.93
C LEU A 27 6.35 -17.68 4.71
N THR A 28 5.37 -17.72 5.59
CA THR A 28 4.16 -18.52 5.42
C THR A 28 3.07 -17.61 4.90
N CYS A 29 2.62 -17.85 3.67
CA CYS A 29 1.66 -16.97 3.00
C CYS A 29 0.73 -17.74 2.07
N LYS A 30 -0.38 -17.10 1.73
CA LYS A 30 -1.28 -17.53 0.68
C LYS A 30 -0.83 -16.93 -0.64
N VAL A 31 -0.73 -17.76 -1.68
CA VAL A 31 -0.54 -17.28 -3.05
C VAL A 31 -1.89 -16.81 -3.56
N LEU A 32 -2.06 -15.52 -3.82
CA LEU A 32 -3.31 -14.92 -4.27
C LEU A 32 -3.43 -14.96 -5.79
N HIS A 33 -2.34 -14.61 -6.48
CA HIS A 33 -2.30 -14.54 -7.94
C HIS A 33 -0.89 -14.82 -8.45
N ILE A 34 -0.82 -15.25 -9.71
CA ILE A 34 0.41 -15.60 -10.41
C ILE A 34 0.23 -15.08 -11.83
N CYS A 35 1.16 -14.28 -12.33
CA CYS A 35 1.17 -13.85 -13.71
C CYS A 35 2.58 -13.86 -14.29
N GLU A 36 2.65 -14.02 -15.60
CA GLU A 36 3.87 -13.83 -16.37
C GLU A 36 4.02 -12.34 -16.71
N VAL A 37 5.15 -11.74 -16.33
CA VAL A 37 5.42 -10.29 -16.52
C VAL A 37 6.27 -10.01 -17.75
N LYS A 38 7.09 -11.00 -18.15
CA LYS A 38 7.84 -11.10 -19.40
C LYS A 38 7.98 -12.58 -19.72
N GLU A 39 8.33 -12.92 -20.95
CA GLU A 39 8.55 -14.32 -21.35
C GLU A 39 9.51 -15.03 -20.38
N GLY A 40 9.01 -16.08 -19.71
CA GLY A 40 9.74 -16.85 -18.70
C GLY A 40 9.84 -16.20 -17.30
N GLU A 41 9.41 -14.95 -17.13
CA GLU A 41 9.45 -14.21 -15.87
C GLU A 41 8.08 -14.21 -15.17
N TRP A 42 8.04 -14.83 -13.99
CA TRP A 42 6.81 -14.96 -13.21
C TRP A 42 6.83 -14.07 -11.97
N MET A 43 5.69 -13.41 -11.70
CA MET A 43 5.43 -12.66 -10.49
C MET A 43 4.33 -13.31 -9.68
N LEU A 44 4.61 -13.54 -8.40
CA LEU A 44 3.65 -14.02 -7.41
C LEU A 44 3.11 -12.84 -6.61
N PHE A 45 1.82 -12.89 -6.31
CA PHE A 45 1.16 -12.00 -5.37
C PHE A 45 0.83 -12.82 -4.14
N VAL A 46 1.48 -12.53 -3.02
CA VAL A 46 1.36 -13.31 -1.80
C VAL A 46 0.91 -12.45 -0.62
N TRP A 47 0.32 -13.10 0.38
CA TRP A 47 -0.29 -12.40 1.51
C TRP A 47 -0.36 -13.29 2.74
N ASP A 48 -0.14 -12.73 3.93
CA ASP A 48 -0.20 -13.45 5.22
C ASP A 48 -1.23 -12.90 6.22
N GLY A 49 -1.94 -11.83 5.87
CA GLY A 49 -2.90 -11.14 6.75
C GLY A 49 -2.39 -9.90 7.44
N THR A 50 -1.09 -9.60 7.34
CA THR A 50 -0.47 -8.51 8.09
C THR A 50 0.03 -7.39 7.18
N ASP A 51 0.21 -6.22 7.77
CA ASP A 51 0.71 -5.03 7.07
C ASP A 51 2.23 -5.02 7.10
N ALA A 52 2.87 -4.93 5.95
CA ALA A 52 4.30 -4.68 5.89
C ALA A 52 4.66 -3.33 6.55
N PRO A 53 5.87 -3.19 7.13
CA PRO A 53 6.30 -1.93 7.74
C PRO A 53 6.26 -0.77 6.73
N PRO A 54 5.77 0.42 7.13
CA PRO A 54 5.80 1.59 6.28
C PRO A 54 7.24 1.96 5.90
N LEU A 55 7.46 2.26 4.62
CA LEU A 55 8.76 2.66 4.10
C LEU A 55 8.95 4.16 4.15
N ASN A 56 10.18 4.60 4.41
CA ASN A 56 10.57 5.98 4.20
C ASN A 56 10.69 6.28 2.70
N VAL A 57 10.41 7.52 2.32
CA VAL A 57 10.54 7.97 0.94
C VAL A 57 11.90 8.66 0.76
N HIS A 58 12.75 8.05 -0.05
CA HIS A 58 14.13 8.48 -0.28
C HIS A 58 14.28 9.40 -1.50
N THR A 59 13.27 9.47 -2.36
CA THR A 59 13.25 10.36 -3.53
C THR A 59 13.12 11.81 -3.10
N LYS A 60 13.85 12.71 -3.78
CA LYS A 60 13.66 14.15 -3.61
C LYS A 60 12.39 14.58 -4.33
N LEU A 61 11.74 15.61 -3.80
CA LEU A 61 10.50 16.14 -4.38
C LEU A 61 10.68 16.64 -5.82
N ASP A 62 11.83 17.22 -6.13
CA ASP A 62 12.13 17.71 -7.48
C ASP A 62 12.31 16.56 -8.48
N ASP A 63 12.93 15.46 -8.06
CA ASP A 63 13.15 14.27 -8.89
C ASP A 63 11.83 13.52 -9.19
N GLU A 64 10.82 13.64 -8.32
CA GLU A 64 9.51 12.98 -8.48
C GLU A 64 8.66 13.55 -9.61
N VAL A 65 8.99 14.73 -10.12
CA VAL A 65 8.33 15.32 -11.30
C VAL A 65 8.69 14.52 -12.55
N GLU A 66 9.97 14.16 -12.69
CA GLU A 66 10.48 13.38 -13.81
C GLU A 66 10.33 11.88 -13.59
N ASN A 67 10.49 11.43 -12.34
CA ASN A 67 10.45 10.02 -11.93
C ASN A 67 9.39 9.80 -10.83
N PRO A 68 8.09 9.81 -11.20
CA PRO A 68 7.03 9.67 -10.22
C PRO A 68 7.08 8.30 -9.53
N LEU A 69 6.76 8.30 -8.23
CA LEU A 69 6.62 7.05 -7.48
C LEU A 69 5.56 6.15 -8.13
N PRO A 70 5.89 4.89 -8.44
CA PRO A 70 4.96 4.00 -9.09
C PRO A 70 3.85 3.59 -8.12
N LEU A 71 2.66 3.35 -8.67
CA LEU A 71 1.54 2.80 -7.89
C LEU A 71 1.72 1.30 -7.57
N GLN A 72 2.52 0.60 -8.36
CA GLN A 72 2.69 -0.85 -8.32
C GLN A 72 4.05 -1.26 -8.93
N LEU A 73 4.45 -2.52 -8.78
CA LEU A 73 5.74 -3.01 -9.31
C LEU A 73 5.61 -3.61 -10.71
N GLU A 74 4.46 -4.21 -11.00
CA GLU A 74 4.10 -4.76 -12.29
C GLU A 74 4.00 -3.66 -13.37
N ALA A 75 4.52 -3.94 -14.58
CA ALA A 75 4.57 -2.98 -15.67
C ALA A 75 3.17 -2.54 -16.16
N SER A 76 2.19 -3.46 -16.10
CA SER A 76 0.79 -3.20 -16.39
C SER A 76 -0.07 -3.50 -15.17
N PRO A 77 -1.11 -2.69 -14.89
CA PRO A 77 -1.99 -2.91 -13.75
C PRO A 77 -2.76 -4.21 -13.91
N LEU A 78 -2.95 -4.90 -12.78
CA LEU A 78 -3.84 -6.05 -12.72
C LEU A 78 -5.26 -5.64 -13.11
N SER A 79 -5.99 -6.56 -13.75
CA SER A 79 -7.39 -6.33 -14.07
C SER A 79 -8.21 -6.16 -12.80
N ARG A 80 -9.34 -5.45 -12.92
CA ARG A 80 -10.28 -5.28 -11.80
C ARG A 80 -10.73 -6.63 -11.25
N ASP A 81 -10.98 -7.60 -12.12
CA ASP A 81 -11.43 -8.94 -11.72
C ASP A 81 -10.41 -9.62 -10.79
N VAL A 82 -9.12 -9.50 -11.09
CA VAL A 82 -8.06 -10.01 -10.22
C VAL A 82 -8.01 -9.23 -8.90
N LEU A 83 -8.03 -7.89 -8.94
CA LEU A 83 -8.01 -7.05 -7.73
C LEU A 83 -9.21 -7.33 -6.81
N CYS A 84 -10.38 -7.65 -7.36
CA CYS A 84 -11.57 -8.01 -6.58
C CYS A 84 -11.45 -9.36 -5.86
N THR A 85 -10.44 -10.18 -6.19
CA THR A 85 -10.14 -11.41 -5.44
C THR A 85 -9.16 -11.20 -4.29
N PHE A 86 -8.54 -10.02 -4.20
CA PHE A 86 -7.56 -9.73 -3.17
C PHE A 86 -8.23 -9.45 -1.82
N PRO A 87 -7.58 -9.80 -0.70
CA PRO A 87 -8.09 -9.51 0.63
C PRO A 87 -8.14 -8.00 0.88
N SER A 88 -9.12 -7.56 1.66
CA SER A 88 -9.35 -6.14 1.95
C SER A 88 -8.30 -5.51 2.87
N VAL A 89 -7.55 -6.32 3.63
CA VAL A 89 -6.56 -5.83 4.61
C VAL A 89 -5.29 -6.66 4.52
N GLY A 90 -4.16 -6.10 4.98
CA GLY A 90 -2.85 -6.73 4.86
C GLY A 90 -2.17 -6.44 3.53
N THR A 91 -0.84 -6.51 3.54
CA THR A 91 -0.04 -6.24 2.35
C THR A 91 -0.08 -7.41 1.38
N VAL A 92 -0.37 -7.11 0.11
CA VAL A 92 -0.17 -8.05 -1.00
C VAL A 92 1.23 -7.82 -1.55
N LEU A 93 2.17 -8.65 -1.11
CA LEU A 93 3.58 -8.58 -1.50
C LEU A 93 3.78 -9.19 -2.89
N ARG A 94 4.51 -8.48 -3.75
CA ARG A 94 4.97 -9.04 -5.03
C ARG A 94 6.27 -9.81 -4.80
N MET A 95 6.37 -11.01 -5.37
CA MET A 95 7.59 -11.81 -5.35
C MET A 95 8.00 -12.26 -6.74
N THR A 96 9.30 -12.19 -7.03
CA THR A 96 9.88 -12.61 -8.32
C THR A 96 11.15 -13.43 -8.10
N ALA A 97 11.53 -14.23 -9.10
CA ALA A 97 12.82 -14.92 -9.10
C ALA A 97 13.97 -13.96 -9.44
N GLU A 98 15.11 -14.13 -8.77
CA GLU A 98 16.37 -13.51 -9.17
C GLU A 98 16.82 -14.10 -10.52
N GLN A 99 16.96 -13.26 -11.54
CA GLN A 99 17.44 -13.62 -12.88
C GLN A 99 16.62 -14.71 -13.61
N CYS A 100 15.28 -14.71 -13.44
CA CYS A 100 14.38 -15.56 -14.23
C CYS A 100 14.73 -17.05 -14.09
N ASN A 101 15.05 -17.49 -12.87
CA ASN A 101 15.47 -18.86 -12.63
C ASN A 101 14.31 -19.85 -12.78
N GLU A 102 14.15 -20.42 -13.98
CA GLU A 102 13.14 -21.43 -14.33
C GLU A 102 13.12 -22.62 -13.34
N LYS A 103 14.26 -22.94 -12.70
CA LYS A 103 14.39 -24.05 -11.76
C LYS A 103 13.50 -23.93 -10.53
N LEU A 104 13.04 -22.71 -10.19
CA LEU A 104 12.10 -22.53 -9.10
C LEU A 104 10.68 -22.96 -9.47
N GLY A 105 10.34 -23.12 -10.76
CA GLY A 105 9.04 -23.64 -11.17
C GLY A 105 7.86 -22.80 -10.65
N LEU A 106 8.00 -21.47 -10.56
CA LEU A 106 6.96 -20.59 -9.99
C LEU A 106 5.62 -20.73 -10.72
N HIS A 107 5.65 -21.01 -12.02
CA HIS A 107 4.47 -21.27 -12.85
C HIS A 107 3.67 -22.51 -12.42
N ILE A 108 4.27 -23.42 -11.65
CA ILE A 108 3.63 -24.66 -11.16
C ILE A 108 2.83 -24.38 -9.87
N LEU A 109 3.06 -23.23 -9.22
CA LEU A 109 2.30 -22.84 -8.04
C LEU A 109 0.82 -22.63 -8.39
N LYS A 110 -0.05 -22.86 -7.42
CA LYS A 110 -1.50 -22.67 -7.57
C LYS A 110 -1.98 -21.53 -6.68
N ALA A 111 -2.68 -20.58 -7.28
CA ALA A 111 -3.41 -19.55 -6.55
C ALA A 111 -4.41 -20.16 -5.55
N GLY A 112 -4.67 -19.45 -4.47
CA GLY A 112 -5.53 -19.87 -3.36
C GLY A 112 -4.90 -20.84 -2.37
N ARG A 113 -3.67 -21.33 -2.62
CA ARG A 113 -2.96 -22.28 -1.74
C ARG A 113 -2.04 -21.56 -0.77
N TRP A 114 -1.92 -22.13 0.43
CA TRP A 114 -0.92 -21.72 1.41
C TRP A 114 0.41 -22.40 1.13
N VAL A 115 1.48 -21.62 1.23
CA VAL A 115 2.85 -22.01 0.89
C VAL A 115 3.78 -21.44 1.95
N GLN A 116 4.75 -22.25 2.37
CA GLN A 116 5.90 -21.78 3.12
C GLN A 116 7.06 -21.58 2.14
N PHE A 117 7.47 -20.33 1.94
CA PHE A 117 8.68 -19.98 1.22
C PHE A 117 9.84 -19.88 2.21
N ARG A 118 11.01 -20.34 1.81
CA ARG A 118 12.25 -20.34 2.61
C ARG A 118 13.33 -19.53 1.95
N ASN A 119 14.12 -18.85 2.78
CA ASN A 119 15.26 -18.03 2.34
C ASN A 119 14.87 -16.94 1.32
N ILE A 120 13.80 -16.20 1.59
CA ILE A 120 13.40 -15.04 0.76
C ILE A 120 14.26 -13.85 1.16
N ASN A 121 14.76 -13.11 0.16
CA ASN A 121 15.40 -11.82 0.37
C ASN A 121 14.38 -10.69 0.16
N PHE A 122 14.09 -9.90 1.18
CA PHE A 122 13.17 -8.76 1.05
C PHE A 122 13.95 -7.51 0.69
N LYS A 123 13.47 -6.80 -0.34
CA LYS A 123 14.06 -5.56 -0.83
C LYS A 123 13.00 -4.48 -1.00
N VAL A 124 13.46 -3.24 -1.05
CA VAL A 124 12.64 -2.11 -1.44
C VAL A 124 12.97 -1.68 -2.87
N HIS A 125 11.95 -1.65 -3.72
CA HIS A 125 12.06 -1.13 -5.09
C HIS A 125 11.05 0.00 -5.27
N SER A 126 11.53 1.19 -5.62
CA SER A 126 10.70 2.39 -5.83
C SER A 126 9.73 2.70 -4.66
N GLY A 127 10.23 2.49 -3.44
CA GLY A 127 9.48 2.67 -2.20
C GLY A 127 8.43 1.60 -1.92
N LEU A 128 8.43 0.46 -2.61
CA LEU A 128 7.54 -0.68 -2.37
C LEU A 128 8.34 -1.91 -1.92
N TRP A 129 7.78 -2.66 -0.97
CA TRP A 129 8.34 -3.96 -0.58
C TRP A 129 8.16 -5.01 -1.68
N CYS A 130 9.19 -5.82 -1.89
CA CYS A 130 9.13 -7.02 -2.72
C CYS A 130 9.96 -8.15 -2.13
N GLY A 131 9.57 -9.39 -2.41
CA GLY A 131 10.37 -10.58 -2.10
C GLY A 131 11.12 -11.07 -3.33
N ILE A 132 12.42 -11.25 -3.20
CA ILE A 132 13.29 -11.80 -4.24
C ILE A 132 13.62 -13.25 -3.87
N LEU A 133 13.17 -14.17 -4.71
CA LEU A 133 13.46 -15.60 -4.60
C LEU A 133 14.81 -15.89 -5.26
N GLN A 134 15.76 -16.32 -4.45
CA GLN A 134 17.10 -16.66 -4.90
C GLN A 134 17.14 -18.08 -5.45
N PRO A 135 18.21 -18.49 -6.18
CA PRO A 135 18.32 -19.85 -6.72
C PRO A 135 18.22 -20.98 -5.69
N PHE A 136 18.50 -20.70 -4.42
CA PHE A 136 18.41 -21.64 -3.30
C PHE A 136 17.16 -21.43 -2.43
N SER A 137 16.29 -20.48 -2.79
CA SER A 137 14.97 -20.38 -2.16
C SER A 137 14.18 -21.64 -2.45
N LYS A 138 13.38 -22.08 -1.49
CA LYS A 138 12.55 -23.28 -1.61
C LYS A 138 11.15 -22.96 -1.17
N PHE A 139 10.18 -23.74 -1.63
CA PHE A 139 8.84 -23.65 -1.10
C PHE A 139 8.20 -25.02 -0.90
N SER A 140 7.22 -25.07 -0.01
CA SER A 140 6.41 -26.25 0.25
C SER A 140 4.96 -25.83 0.48
N TYR A 141 4.01 -26.56 -0.12
CA TYR A 141 2.60 -26.37 0.20
C TYR A 141 2.30 -26.72 1.65
N LEU A 142 1.43 -25.94 2.27
CA LEU A 142 0.90 -26.22 3.59
C LEU A 142 -0.56 -26.69 3.50
N PRO A 143 -0.99 -27.64 4.34
CA PRO A 143 -2.37 -28.04 4.42
C PRO A 143 -3.22 -26.94 5.10
N LYS A 144 -4.52 -26.92 4.81
CA LYS A 144 -5.43 -25.88 5.36
C LYS A 144 -5.57 -25.93 6.89
N ASN A 145 -5.35 -27.08 7.50
CA ASN A 145 -5.40 -27.31 8.94
C ASN A 145 -4.05 -27.08 9.64
N ASP A 146 -3.03 -26.61 8.92
CA ASP A 146 -1.77 -26.21 9.52
C ASP A 146 -2.02 -25.08 10.54
N ASN A 147 -1.36 -25.16 11.69
CA ASN A 147 -1.56 -24.21 12.78
C ASN A 147 -1.24 -22.76 12.38
N LEU A 148 -0.19 -22.53 11.57
CA LEU A 148 0.18 -21.19 11.10
C LEU A 148 -0.86 -20.65 10.13
N VAL A 149 -1.37 -21.51 9.23
CA VAL A 149 -2.44 -21.15 8.29
C VAL A 149 -3.72 -20.76 9.04
N LEU A 150 -4.11 -21.54 10.05
CA LEU A 150 -5.28 -21.24 10.88
C LEU A 150 -5.10 -19.93 11.67
N GLN A 151 -3.90 -19.64 12.17
CA GLN A 151 -3.60 -18.39 12.88
C GLN A 151 -3.71 -17.18 11.95
N CYS A 152 -3.09 -17.22 10.77
CA CYS A 152 -3.19 -16.14 9.78
C CYS A 152 -4.65 -15.88 9.37
N GLN A 153 -5.42 -16.95 9.10
CA GLN A 153 -6.82 -16.81 8.71
C GLN A 153 -7.68 -16.21 9.83
N ARG A 154 -7.49 -16.65 11.08
CA ARG A 154 -8.22 -16.09 12.24
C ARG A 154 -7.91 -14.61 12.44
N ALA A 155 -6.64 -14.24 12.40
CA ALA A 155 -6.21 -12.84 12.56
C ALA A 155 -6.83 -11.94 11.47
N TYR A 156 -6.88 -12.41 10.23
CA TYR A 156 -7.58 -11.71 9.15
C TYR A 156 -9.09 -11.60 9.40
N ASP A 157 -9.76 -12.71 9.73
CA ASP A 157 -11.21 -12.74 9.93
C ASP A 157 -11.64 -11.81 11.07
N GLU A 158 -10.85 -11.71 12.13
CA GLU A 158 -11.06 -10.75 13.23
C GLU A 158 -10.94 -9.31 12.75
N ARG A 159 -9.89 -9.02 11.97
CA ARG A 159 -9.60 -7.68 11.44
C ARG A 159 -10.67 -7.18 10.48
N VAL A 160 -11.24 -8.06 9.65
CA VAL A 160 -12.31 -7.70 8.69
C VAL A 160 -13.66 -7.46 9.37
N LYS A 161 -13.95 -8.18 10.46
CA LYS A 161 -15.22 -8.07 11.20
C LYS A 161 -15.37 -6.76 11.96
N ARG A 162 -14.26 -6.17 12.44
CA ARG A 162 -14.28 -4.98 13.28
C ARG A 162 -14.11 -3.71 12.44
N LYS A 163 -15.04 -2.77 12.61
CA LYS A 163 -15.11 -1.50 11.84
C LYS A 163 -13.82 -0.68 11.87
N TRP A 164 -13.09 -0.71 12.98
CA TRP A 164 -11.89 0.10 13.20
C TRP A 164 -10.57 -0.64 12.92
N ASP A 165 -10.60 -1.97 12.85
CA ASP A 165 -9.39 -2.79 12.69
C ASP A 165 -8.88 -2.81 11.23
N ARG A 166 -9.61 -2.15 10.32
CA ARG A 166 -9.17 -1.91 8.94
C ARG A 166 -8.07 -0.85 8.82
N MET A 167 -7.78 -0.12 9.89
CA MET A 167 -6.68 0.82 9.92
C MET A 167 -5.32 0.12 9.72
N PRO A 168 -4.32 0.81 9.16
CA PRO A 168 -2.95 0.32 9.11
C PRO A 168 -2.44 -0.01 10.52
N LEU A 169 -1.80 -1.18 10.71
CA LEU A 169 -1.27 -1.59 12.02
C LEU A 169 -0.25 -0.59 12.58
N SER A 170 0.49 0.08 11.71
CA SER A 170 1.48 1.11 12.07
C SER A 170 0.87 2.49 12.35
N SER A 171 -0.46 2.63 12.28
CA SER A 171 -1.20 3.82 12.71
C SER A 171 -1.74 3.71 14.14
N PHE A 172 -1.42 2.63 14.87
CA PHE A 172 -1.92 2.42 16.22
C PHE A 172 -1.33 3.46 17.22
N PRO A 173 -2.12 3.98 18.19
CA PRO A 173 -3.56 3.72 18.37
C PRO A 173 -4.45 4.55 17.45
N TRP A 174 -3.96 5.65 16.88
CA TRP A 174 -4.69 6.54 15.99
C TRP A 174 -3.75 7.20 14.95
N PRO A 175 -4.24 7.53 13.74
CA PRO A 175 -3.51 8.36 12.79
C PRO A 175 -3.21 9.75 13.36
N SER A 176 -2.29 10.44 12.69
CA SER A 176 -1.93 11.82 13.02
C SER A 176 -3.14 12.76 12.92
N HIS A 177 -3.20 13.70 13.86
CA HIS A 177 -4.25 14.72 13.94
C HIS A 177 -4.05 15.92 13.00
N ILE A 178 -3.16 15.82 12.00
CA ILE A 178 -2.93 16.91 11.04
C ILE A 178 -4.04 17.04 9.99
N THR A 179 -5.06 16.16 10.04
CA THR A 179 -6.23 16.20 9.16
C THR A 179 -7.49 15.87 9.94
N ASP A 180 -8.57 16.60 9.65
CA ASP A 180 -9.93 16.27 10.07
C ASP A 180 -10.83 15.99 8.88
N THR A 181 -11.88 15.20 9.14
CA THR A 181 -12.89 14.84 8.14
C THR A 181 -14.29 15.21 8.63
N ASP A 182 -15.16 15.67 7.73
CA ASP A 182 -16.57 15.99 8.07
C ASP A 182 -17.41 14.76 8.45
N TYR A 183 -16.85 13.55 8.29
CA TYR A 183 -17.56 12.29 8.43
C TYR A 183 -16.92 11.40 9.51
N PRO A 184 -16.82 11.87 10.78
CA PRO A 184 -16.12 11.16 11.85
C PRO A 184 -16.75 9.80 12.21
N ASP A 185 -18.03 9.60 11.91
CA ASP A 185 -18.77 8.36 12.20
C ASP A 185 -18.68 7.31 11.08
N VAL A 186 -18.14 7.67 9.92
CA VAL A 186 -17.97 6.73 8.80
C VAL A 186 -16.78 5.81 9.10
N PRO A 187 -16.96 4.47 9.07
CA PRO A 187 -15.85 3.53 9.28
C PRO A 187 -14.75 3.65 8.23
N PHE A 188 -13.53 3.30 8.63
CA PHE A 188 -12.41 3.26 7.70
C PHE A 188 -12.49 2.04 6.76
N VAL A 189 -12.15 2.27 5.50
CA VAL A 189 -11.89 1.23 4.49
C VAL A 189 -10.45 1.36 4.00
N THR A 190 -9.91 0.29 3.41
CA THR A 190 -8.58 0.32 2.78
C THR A 190 -8.66 0.83 1.35
N LEU A 191 -7.51 1.15 0.76
CA LEU A 191 -7.43 1.49 -0.65
C LEU A 191 -7.78 0.29 -1.55
N MET A 192 -7.52 -0.96 -1.10
CA MET A 192 -7.99 -2.16 -1.80
C MET A 192 -9.51 -2.29 -1.79
N ASP A 193 -10.17 -2.00 -0.68
CA ASP A 193 -11.65 -1.94 -0.63
C ASP A 193 -12.20 -0.93 -1.66
N ILE A 194 -11.54 0.22 -1.79
CA ILE A 194 -11.93 1.27 -2.74
C ILE A 194 -11.76 0.82 -4.20
N LEU A 195 -10.63 0.19 -4.52
CA LEU A 195 -10.35 -0.32 -5.88
C LEU A 195 -11.31 -1.44 -6.28
N SER A 196 -11.62 -2.34 -5.34
CA SER A 196 -12.51 -3.50 -5.56
C SER A 196 -14.00 -3.19 -5.36
N TYR A 197 -14.35 -1.96 -4.97
CA TYR A 197 -15.73 -1.59 -4.67
C TYR A 197 -16.67 -1.89 -5.86
N PRO A 198 -17.84 -2.54 -5.63
CA PRO A 198 -18.74 -3.00 -6.70
C PRO A 198 -19.29 -1.88 -7.60
N GLU A 199 -19.41 -0.65 -7.08
CA GLU A 199 -19.94 0.49 -7.83
C GLU A 199 -18.82 1.41 -8.33
N VAL A 200 -19.04 2.01 -9.50
CA VAL A 200 -18.07 2.95 -10.10
C VAL A 200 -17.90 4.21 -9.26
N THR A 201 -19.00 4.70 -8.67
CA THR A 201 -19.03 5.96 -7.92
C THR A 201 -19.48 5.71 -6.50
N ALA A 202 -18.62 6.03 -5.54
CA ALA A 202 -18.91 5.87 -4.12
C ALA A 202 -18.06 6.84 -3.29
N LYS A 203 -18.36 6.94 -2.00
CA LYS A 203 -17.66 7.78 -1.03
C LYS A 203 -17.12 6.91 0.10
N PHE A 204 -15.92 7.24 0.55
CA PHE A 204 -15.14 6.43 1.46
C PHE A 204 -14.44 7.32 2.47
N ARG A 205 -14.05 6.73 3.60
CA ARG A 205 -13.09 7.31 4.53
C ARG A 205 -11.98 6.28 4.76
N CYS A 206 -10.73 6.71 4.73
CA CYS A 206 -9.57 5.83 4.83
C CYS A 206 -8.44 6.47 5.63
N VAL A 207 -7.51 5.64 6.10
CA VAL A 207 -6.25 6.07 6.72
C VAL A 207 -5.11 5.78 5.75
N VAL A 208 -4.39 6.82 5.32
CA VAL A 208 -3.38 6.75 4.26
C VAL A 208 -2.16 7.58 4.59
N ARG A 209 -1.06 7.34 3.89
CA ARG A 209 0.09 8.24 3.80
C ARG A 209 0.04 9.00 2.49
N VAL A 210 0.46 10.26 2.50
CA VAL A 210 0.67 11.04 1.26
C VAL A 210 2.14 10.94 0.89
N LEU A 211 2.44 10.17 -0.15
CA LEU A 211 3.83 9.94 -0.56
C LEU A 211 4.37 11.04 -1.46
N ALA A 212 3.53 11.60 -2.32
CA ALA A 212 3.93 12.58 -3.32
C ALA A 212 2.75 13.50 -3.68
N THR A 213 3.10 14.69 -4.19
CA THR A 213 2.17 15.68 -4.76
C THR A 213 2.59 16.00 -6.18
N PHE A 214 1.63 16.16 -7.10
CA PHE A 214 1.87 16.67 -8.43
C PHE A 214 0.89 17.82 -8.74
N PRO A 215 1.37 19.04 -9.06
CA PRO A 215 2.78 19.42 -9.14
C PRO A 215 3.50 19.35 -7.78
N GLY A 216 4.83 19.22 -7.80
CA GLY A 216 5.64 19.04 -6.58
C GLY A 216 5.82 20.31 -5.76
N GLN A 217 5.70 21.49 -6.37
CA GLN A 217 5.96 22.77 -5.73
C GLN A 217 4.65 23.51 -5.41
N PRO A 218 4.45 24.01 -4.17
CA PRO A 218 3.22 24.70 -3.77
C PRO A 218 2.86 25.94 -4.59
N SER A 219 3.85 26.63 -5.14
CA SER A 219 3.65 27.76 -6.06
C SER A 219 2.83 27.37 -7.30
N ASN A 220 2.90 26.10 -7.70
CA ASN A 220 2.25 25.58 -8.90
C ASN A 220 0.92 24.86 -8.61
N PHE A 221 0.47 24.80 -7.35
CA PHE A 221 -0.76 24.09 -6.98
C PHE A 221 -2.02 24.70 -7.60
N ARG A 222 -1.95 25.96 -8.04
CA ARG A 222 -3.06 26.71 -8.63
C ARG A 222 -2.77 26.96 -10.11
N ALA A 223 -3.80 26.75 -10.94
CA ALA A 223 -3.80 27.19 -12.33
C ALA A 223 -3.76 28.74 -12.39
N PRO A 224 -3.44 29.35 -13.56
CA PRO A 224 -3.45 30.80 -13.72
C PRO A 224 -4.77 31.48 -13.34
N CYS A 225 -5.90 30.78 -13.47
CA CYS A 225 -7.22 31.24 -13.02
C CYS A 225 -7.44 31.15 -11.48
N GLY A 226 -6.42 30.80 -10.70
CA GLY A 226 -6.47 30.67 -9.25
C GLY A 226 -7.05 29.35 -8.72
N THR A 227 -7.55 28.48 -9.60
CA THR A 227 -8.16 27.20 -9.21
C THR A 227 -7.09 26.19 -8.81
N TYR A 228 -7.23 25.58 -7.62
CA TYR A 228 -6.39 24.46 -7.21
C TYR A 228 -6.55 23.25 -8.13
N ARG A 229 -5.43 22.66 -8.53
CA ARG A 229 -5.36 21.44 -9.34
C ARG A 229 -4.10 20.65 -8.96
N LEU A 230 -4.25 19.68 -8.09
CA LEU A 230 -3.17 18.78 -7.68
C LEU A 230 -3.63 17.33 -7.60
N ARG A 231 -2.66 16.43 -7.73
CA ARG A 231 -2.80 14.99 -7.58
C ARG A 231 -1.90 14.53 -6.45
N LEU A 232 -2.46 13.78 -5.51
CA LEU A 232 -1.72 13.11 -4.45
C LEU A 232 -1.49 11.64 -4.81
N THR A 233 -0.32 11.11 -4.47
CA THR A 233 -0.08 9.67 -4.41
C THR A 233 -0.32 9.20 -2.99
N LEU A 234 -1.42 8.49 -2.79
CA LEU A 234 -1.83 7.93 -1.52
C LEU A 234 -1.35 6.49 -1.41
N GLU A 235 -1.01 6.08 -0.19
CA GLU A 235 -0.64 4.71 0.14
C GLU A 235 -1.30 4.26 1.43
N ASP A 236 -1.76 3.02 1.45
CA ASP A 236 -1.96 2.26 2.67
C ASP A 236 -1.23 0.91 2.54
N PRO A 237 -1.26 0.02 3.54
CA PRO A 237 -0.57 -1.26 3.46
C PRO A 237 -1.02 -2.16 2.30
N THR A 238 -2.20 -1.92 1.73
CA THR A 238 -2.82 -2.79 0.71
C THR A 238 -2.43 -2.39 -0.71
N THR A 239 -2.34 -1.09 -1.01
CA THR A 239 -2.01 -0.58 -2.34
C THR A 239 -1.67 0.92 -2.34
N ARG A 240 -1.27 1.44 -3.50
CA ARG A 240 -1.24 2.88 -3.78
C ARG A 240 -2.36 3.31 -4.72
N LEU A 241 -2.70 4.59 -4.67
CA LEU A 241 -3.71 5.19 -5.52
C LEU A 241 -3.42 6.66 -5.79
N HIS A 242 -3.83 7.18 -6.94
CA HIS A 242 -3.87 8.61 -7.20
C HIS A 242 -5.23 9.21 -6.83
N ALA A 243 -5.20 10.29 -6.06
CA ALA A 243 -6.39 11.08 -5.73
C ALA A 243 -6.18 12.56 -6.08
N PHE A 244 -7.20 13.21 -6.62
CA PHE A 244 -7.16 14.61 -7.00
C PHE A 244 -7.68 15.51 -5.88
N LEU A 245 -7.05 16.68 -5.75
CA LEU A 245 -7.52 17.82 -5.00
C LEU A 245 -7.75 18.93 -6.02
N TYR A 246 -9.01 19.32 -6.17
CA TYR A 246 -9.43 20.24 -7.23
C TYR A 246 -10.46 21.24 -6.68
N ALA A 247 -10.39 22.49 -7.13
CA ALA A 247 -11.38 23.53 -6.85
C ALA A 247 -11.81 23.59 -5.37
N GLU A 248 -13.12 23.60 -5.08
CA GLU A 248 -13.69 23.75 -3.73
C GLU A 248 -13.18 22.71 -2.72
N ASP A 249 -12.98 21.46 -3.15
CA ASP A 249 -12.46 20.39 -2.29
C ASP A 249 -11.02 20.71 -1.82
N ALA A 250 -10.20 21.33 -2.69
CA ALA A 250 -8.85 21.74 -2.34
C ALA A 250 -8.82 23.02 -1.50
N VAL A 251 -9.72 23.97 -1.77
CA VAL A 251 -9.88 25.16 -0.90
C VAL A 251 -10.23 24.73 0.51
N LYS A 252 -11.16 23.78 0.67
CA LYS A 252 -11.48 23.19 1.97
C LYS A 252 -10.27 22.49 2.59
N PHE A 253 -9.58 21.68 1.81
CA PHE A 253 -8.41 20.92 2.27
C PHE A 253 -7.31 21.82 2.87
N PHE A 254 -7.03 22.97 2.25
CA PHE A 254 -6.00 23.91 2.74
C PHE A 254 -6.54 24.99 3.68
N GLY A 255 -7.84 24.98 4.01
CA GLY A 255 -8.45 26.02 4.84
C GLY A 255 -8.47 27.40 4.17
N GLY A 256 -8.69 27.45 2.86
CA GLY A 256 -8.73 28.68 2.06
C GLY A 256 -7.55 28.79 1.09
N TYR A 257 -6.96 29.99 1.02
CA TYR A 257 -5.81 30.31 0.17
C TYR A 257 -4.65 30.83 1.03
N PRO A 258 -3.97 29.96 1.78
CA PRO A 258 -2.93 30.41 2.69
C PRO A 258 -1.70 30.92 1.92
N SER A 259 -0.83 31.66 2.63
CA SER A 259 0.40 32.17 2.05
C SER A 259 1.30 31.03 1.54
N LEU A 260 2.20 31.34 0.60
CA LEU A 260 3.13 30.34 0.07
C LEU A 260 3.95 29.66 1.17
N TYR A 261 4.39 30.43 2.17
CA TYR A 261 5.11 29.91 3.33
C TYR A 261 4.27 28.89 4.12
N LYS A 262 2.99 29.22 4.41
CA LYS A 262 2.10 28.29 5.10
C LYS A 262 1.79 27.05 4.24
N MET A 263 1.62 27.21 2.94
CA MET A 263 1.44 26.08 2.01
C MET A 263 2.64 25.12 2.02
N ILE A 264 3.87 25.64 2.05
CA ILE A 264 5.09 24.83 2.15
C ILE A 264 5.11 24.05 3.48
N ARG A 265 4.78 24.70 4.61
CA ARG A 265 4.68 24.03 5.92
C ARG A 265 3.66 22.89 5.90
N LEU A 266 2.46 23.15 5.37
CA LEU A 266 1.39 22.16 5.24
C LEU A 266 1.79 20.97 4.36
N GLN A 267 2.43 21.25 3.22
CA GLN A 267 2.93 20.20 2.33
C GLN A 267 4.03 19.38 3.01
N ASN A 268 4.98 20.02 3.70
CA ASN A 268 6.04 19.34 4.41
C ASN A 268 5.52 18.44 5.54
N ALA A 269 4.51 18.89 6.29
CA ALA A 269 3.83 18.08 7.30
C ALA A 269 3.18 16.84 6.69
N LEU A 270 2.44 17.02 5.58
CA LEU A 270 1.82 15.92 4.83
C LEU A 270 2.82 14.91 4.28
N LEU A 271 3.92 15.41 3.71
CA LEU A 271 4.93 14.58 3.07
C LEU A 271 5.99 14.06 4.05
N GLY A 272 5.89 14.40 5.33
CA GLY A 272 6.84 13.97 6.37
C GLY A 272 8.26 14.53 6.18
N VAL A 273 8.37 15.75 5.63
CA VAL A 273 9.64 16.46 5.43
C VAL A 273 10.02 17.14 6.76
N LYS A 274 11.22 16.83 7.26
CA LYS A 274 11.78 17.49 8.45
C LYS A 274 12.70 18.65 8.03
N GLU A 275 12.63 19.77 8.75
CA GLU A 275 13.50 20.92 8.50
C GLU A 275 14.98 20.53 8.66
N GLY A 276 15.83 21.01 7.73
CA GLY A 276 17.29 20.93 7.87
C GLY A 276 17.97 19.62 7.49
N ALA A 277 17.36 18.68 6.74
CA ALA A 277 18.10 17.47 6.36
C ALA A 277 17.74 16.84 5.00
N LYS A 278 18.77 16.32 4.32
CA LYS A 278 18.70 15.28 3.26
C LYS A 278 18.20 13.92 3.80
N LYS A 279 17.37 13.93 4.84
CA LYS A 279 16.86 12.70 5.47
C LYS A 279 15.70 12.15 4.64
N PRO A 280 15.55 10.82 4.60
CA PRO A 280 14.36 10.20 4.01
C PRO A 280 13.10 10.74 4.67
N ARG A 281 12.08 11.04 3.85
CA ARG A 281 10.79 11.52 4.33
C ARG A 281 10.03 10.37 4.96
N ASN A 282 9.30 10.64 6.04
CA ASN A 282 8.40 9.66 6.64
C ASN A 282 7.00 10.28 6.78
N PRO A 283 6.17 10.19 5.73
CA PRO A 283 4.83 10.76 5.78
C PRO A 283 4.01 10.15 6.94
N PRO A 284 3.29 10.98 7.73
CA PRO A 284 2.40 10.47 8.75
C PRO A 284 1.21 9.72 8.15
N TRP A 285 0.60 8.84 8.94
CA TRP A 285 -0.74 8.33 8.65
C TRP A 285 -1.76 9.45 8.89
N ILE A 286 -2.56 9.78 7.89
CA ILE A 286 -3.63 10.78 7.94
C ILE A 286 -4.97 10.12 7.65
N GLN A 287 -6.05 10.75 8.10
CA GLN A 287 -7.40 10.39 7.69
C GLN A 287 -7.86 11.27 6.53
N CYS A 288 -8.55 10.70 5.56
CA CYS A 288 -9.19 11.48 4.50
C CYS A 288 -10.44 10.80 3.97
N CYS A 289 -11.32 11.59 3.37
CA CYS A 289 -12.44 11.08 2.60
C CYS A 289 -12.14 11.10 1.11
N LEU A 290 -12.44 9.98 0.44
CA LEU A 290 -12.26 9.80 -1.00
C LEU A 290 -13.60 9.56 -1.67
N LYS A 291 -13.84 10.20 -2.81
CA LYS A 291 -14.96 9.90 -3.69
C LYS A 291 -14.45 9.42 -5.05
N SER A 292 -15.04 8.36 -5.58
CA SER A 292 -14.75 7.90 -6.94
C SER A 292 -15.71 8.52 -7.94
N TYR A 293 -15.20 8.84 -9.13
CA TYR A 293 -15.94 9.40 -10.26
C TYR A 293 -15.31 8.89 -11.55
N TYR A 294 -16.02 8.97 -12.67
CA TYR A 294 -15.48 8.61 -13.98
C TYR A 294 -15.52 9.85 -14.90
N VAL A 295 -14.58 9.92 -15.85
CA VAL A 295 -14.48 11.06 -16.78
C VAL A 295 -14.96 10.73 -18.19
N ASP A 296 -15.19 9.45 -18.47
CA ASP A 296 -15.69 8.96 -19.76
C ASP A 296 -16.88 8.02 -19.53
N LYS A 297 -18.05 8.40 -20.06
CA LYS A 297 -19.30 7.61 -19.98
C LYS A 297 -19.22 6.30 -20.76
N THR A 298 -18.38 6.23 -21.79
CA THR A 298 -18.21 5.03 -22.62
C THR A 298 -17.26 4.02 -21.99
N ASN A 299 -16.40 4.47 -21.06
CA ASN A 299 -15.46 3.64 -20.32
C ASN A 299 -15.47 4.01 -18.82
N VAL A 300 -16.58 3.74 -18.15
CA VAL A 300 -16.79 4.17 -16.75
C VAL A 300 -15.75 3.59 -15.78
N TRP A 301 -15.31 2.34 -16.00
CA TRP A 301 -14.32 1.68 -15.14
C TRP A 301 -12.89 2.09 -15.47
N GLY A 302 -12.50 2.12 -16.74
CA GLY A 302 -11.14 2.51 -17.15
C GLY A 302 -10.87 4.01 -16.95
N SER A 303 -11.91 4.84 -16.94
CA SER A 303 -11.81 6.27 -16.67
C SER A 303 -12.09 6.64 -15.21
N ARG A 304 -12.26 5.66 -14.32
CA ARG A 304 -12.48 5.88 -12.89
C ARG A 304 -11.27 6.60 -12.27
N LYS A 305 -11.55 7.68 -11.55
CA LYS A 305 -10.60 8.51 -10.80
C LYS A 305 -11.12 8.72 -9.39
N TYR A 306 -10.27 9.24 -8.52
CA TYR A 306 -10.58 9.49 -7.12
C TYR A 306 -10.28 10.93 -6.75
N ARG A 307 -11.09 11.52 -5.87
CA ARG A 307 -10.97 12.89 -5.42
C ARG A 307 -11.06 12.92 -3.90
N ILE A 308 -10.17 13.66 -3.25
CA ILE A 308 -10.33 13.97 -1.83
C ILE A 308 -11.47 14.98 -1.69
N PHE A 309 -12.31 14.79 -0.69
CA PHE A 309 -13.39 15.72 -0.35
C PHE A 309 -13.57 15.74 1.17
N GLY A 310 -14.30 16.73 1.69
CA GLY A 310 -14.71 16.77 3.10
C GLY A 310 -13.58 16.52 4.12
N THR A 311 -12.36 16.91 3.76
CA THR A 311 -11.13 16.70 4.54
C THR A 311 -10.42 18.05 4.62
N GLN A 312 -9.90 18.40 5.79
CA GLN A 312 -9.19 19.66 6.04
C GLN A 312 -7.87 19.38 6.76
N LEU A 313 -6.80 20.07 6.37
CA LEU A 313 -5.54 20.09 7.12
C LEU A 313 -5.67 20.99 8.34
N ILE A 314 -5.12 20.51 9.45
CA ILE A 314 -5.03 21.22 10.73
C ILE A 314 -3.57 21.61 10.94
N ASP A 315 -3.35 22.87 11.34
CA ASP A 315 -2.02 23.43 11.69
C ASP A 315 -1.65 23.03 13.12
#